data_AF-A3ZP25-F1
#
_entry.id   AF-A3ZP25-F1
#
_cell.length_a   1.000
_cell.length_b   1.000
_cell.length_c   1.000
_cell.angle_alpha   90.00
_cell.angle_beta   90.00
_cell.angle_gamma   90.00
#
_symmetry.space_group_name_H-M   'P 1'
#
loop_
_entity.id
_entity.type
_entity.pdbx_description
1 polymer ?
#
loop_
_entity_poly.entity_id
_entity_poly.type
_entity_poly.pdbx_seq_one_letter_code
_entity_poly.pdbx_strand_id
1 'polypeptide(L)'
;MASWNAVQSHQAKERDIMIDSALVSRLIVSPGTILVPGKMYLRLFHGRTDPHQEMNDWGIAGPVFGPLSHYAMTYCGNIRIHAETGQEEVWLVAADDMIQWDGCFYGDLAVFVAGANEEA
;
A
#
# COMPACT_ATOMS: atom_id res chain seq x y z
N MET A 1 35.09 8.01 32.92
CA MET A 1 34.24 6.82 33.08
C MET A 1 32.81 7.25 32.87
N ALA A 2 32.21 6.87 31.74
CA ALA A 2 30.81 7.16 31.45
C ALA A 2 29.92 6.24 32.29
N SER A 3 28.97 6.79 33.02
CA SER A 3 27.81 6.03 33.50
C SER A 3 26.53 6.70 33.00
N TRP A 4 25.83 5.93 32.19
CA TRP A 4 24.52 6.20 31.64
C TRP A 4 23.49 6.10 32.76
N ASN A 5 22.66 7.13 32.94
CA ASN A 5 21.43 7.04 33.70
C ASN A 5 20.42 8.04 33.14
N ALA A 6 19.62 7.58 32.19
CA ALA A 6 18.26 8.05 31.99
C ALA A 6 17.55 6.99 31.15
N VAL A 7 16.83 6.08 31.83
CA VAL A 7 15.73 5.36 31.22
C VAL A 7 14.68 6.42 30.89
N GLN A 8 14.78 7.00 29.69
CA GLN A 8 13.66 7.68 29.08
C GLN A 8 12.85 6.61 28.36
N SER A 9 11.68 6.34 28.92
CA SER A 9 10.61 5.57 28.32
C SER A 9 10.48 5.93 26.85
N HIS A 10 10.92 5.03 25.98
CA HIS A 10 10.54 5.03 24.58
C HIS A 10 9.05 4.67 24.48
N GLN A 11 8.18 5.61 24.85
CA GLN A 11 6.97 5.81 24.06
C GLN A 11 7.43 6.33 22.71
N ALA A 12 7.77 5.40 21.81
CA ALA A 12 7.64 5.68 20.40
C ALA A 12 6.18 6.09 20.21
N LYS A 13 5.94 7.41 20.10
CA LYS A 13 4.66 7.96 19.69
C LYS A 13 4.20 7.16 18.48
N GLU A 14 3.11 6.42 18.65
CA GLU A 14 2.25 5.97 17.57
C GLU A 14 1.98 7.20 16.72
N ARG A 15 2.77 7.36 15.66
CA ARG A 15 2.42 8.29 14.60
C ARG A 15 1.33 7.55 13.87
N ASP A 16 0.09 7.91 14.16
CA ASP A 16 -1.00 7.68 13.22
C ASP A 16 -0.47 8.17 11.88
N ILE A 17 -0.16 7.22 11.00
CA ILE A 17 0.26 7.48 9.63
C ILE A 17 -1.01 7.94 8.93
N MET A 18 -1.42 9.17 9.21
CA MET A 18 -2.24 9.94 8.29
C MET A 18 -1.33 10.17 7.08
N ILE A 19 -1.35 9.21 6.15
CA ILE A 19 -0.71 9.41 4.85
C ILE A 19 -1.32 10.71 4.32
N ASP A 20 -0.48 11.70 4.06
CA ASP A 20 -0.92 12.99 3.54
C ASP A 20 -1.81 12.72 2.32
N SER A 21 -3.08 13.10 2.43
CA SER A 21 -4.12 12.84 1.43
C SER A 21 -3.70 13.34 0.04
N ALA A 22 -2.93 14.42 -0.03
CA ALA A 22 -2.39 14.93 -1.29
C ALA A 22 -1.30 14.01 -1.88
N LEU A 23 -0.52 13.36 -1.03
CA LEU A 23 0.53 12.42 -1.39
C LEU A 23 -0.06 11.11 -1.94
N VAL A 24 -1.12 10.61 -1.29
CA VAL A 24 -1.91 9.46 -1.79
C VAL A 24 -2.52 9.75 -3.16
N SER A 25 -3.04 10.97 -3.35
CA SER A 25 -3.74 11.36 -4.58
C SER A 25 -2.88 11.28 -5.85
N ARG A 26 -1.55 11.28 -5.72
CA ARG A 26 -0.62 11.17 -6.86
C ARG A 26 -0.18 9.74 -7.17
N LEU A 27 -0.30 8.83 -6.21
CA LEU A 27 0.12 7.44 -6.38
C LEU A 27 -1.04 6.53 -6.78
N ILE A 28 -2.26 6.83 -6.32
CA ILE A 28 -3.44 6.09 -6.76
C ILE A 28 -3.81 6.53 -8.17
N VAL A 29 -3.89 5.55 -9.06
CA VAL A 29 -4.42 5.75 -10.40
C VAL A 29 -5.94 5.70 -10.34
N SER A 30 -6.61 6.67 -10.99
CA SER A 30 -8.07 6.70 -11.05
C SER A 30 -8.60 5.47 -11.82
N PRO A 31 -9.65 4.78 -11.34
CA PRO A 31 -10.25 3.67 -12.07
C PRO A 31 -10.63 4.07 -13.50
N GLY A 32 -10.39 3.19 -14.46
CA GLY A 32 -10.65 3.52 -15.87
C GLY A 32 -9.50 4.19 -16.62
N THR A 33 -8.42 4.54 -15.92
CA THR A 33 -7.26 5.15 -16.57
C THR A 33 -6.46 4.09 -17.31
N ILE A 34 -6.14 4.36 -18.58
CA ILE A 34 -5.18 3.53 -19.33
C ILE A 34 -3.79 3.70 -18.74
N LEU A 35 -3.24 2.60 -18.23
CA LEU A 35 -1.91 2.55 -17.65
C LEU A 35 -0.84 2.72 -18.73
N VAL A 36 0.25 3.39 -18.36
CA VAL A 36 1.39 3.59 -19.25
C VAL A 36 2.09 2.25 -19.49
N PRO A 37 2.14 1.74 -20.74
CA PRO A 37 2.76 0.45 -21.03
C PRO A 37 4.23 0.41 -20.65
N GLY A 38 4.70 -0.73 -20.13
CA GLY A 38 6.08 -0.92 -19.71
C GLY A 38 6.42 -0.32 -18.34
N LYS A 39 5.47 0.31 -17.64
CA LYS A 39 5.63 0.77 -16.26
C LYS A 39 5.13 -0.25 -15.25
N MET A 40 5.71 -0.24 -14.05
CA MET A 40 5.33 -1.13 -12.94
C MET A 40 4.21 -0.53 -12.11
N TYR A 41 3.25 -1.36 -11.69
CA TYR A 41 2.13 -0.99 -10.83
C TYR A 41 1.88 -2.07 -9.79
N LEU A 42 1.13 -1.73 -8.75
CA LEU A 42 0.58 -2.66 -7.77
C LEU A 42 -0.94 -2.53 -7.76
N ARG A 43 -1.68 -3.64 -7.80
CA ARG A 43 -3.15 -3.67 -7.64
C ARG A 43 -3.52 -4.50 -6.42
N LEU A 44 -4.52 -4.03 -5.66
CA LEU A 44 -5.14 -4.79 -4.58
C LEU A 44 -6.47 -5.40 -5.04
N PHE A 45 -6.84 -6.56 -4.48
CA PHE A 45 -8.06 -7.28 -4.83
C PHE A 45 -8.76 -7.81 -3.57
N HIS A 46 -10.00 -8.27 -3.75
CA HIS A 46 -10.78 -8.90 -2.68
C HIS A 46 -10.97 -8.00 -1.46
N GLY A 47 -11.36 -6.75 -1.69
CA GLY A 47 -11.58 -5.77 -0.64
C GLY A 47 -12.84 -6.05 0.18
N ARG A 48 -12.74 -5.89 1.50
CA ARG A 48 -13.84 -6.00 2.47
C ARG A 48 -13.69 -4.95 3.56
N THR A 49 -14.82 -4.53 4.15
CA THR A 49 -14.82 -3.56 5.26
C THR A 49 -14.67 -4.22 6.63
N ASP A 50 -14.95 -5.53 6.71
CA ASP A 50 -14.73 -6.36 7.89
C ASP A 50 -13.75 -7.49 7.52
N PRO A 51 -12.58 -7.61 8.17
CA PRO A 51 -11.58 -8.64 7.87
C PRO A 51 -12.10 -10.06 8.12
N HIS A 52 -13.10 -10.23 8.99
CA HIS A 52 -13.69 -11.52 9.32
C HIS A 52 -14.90 -11.87 8.46
N GLN A 53 -15.23 -11.02 7.49
CA GLN A 53 -16.33 -11.27 6.56
C GLN A 53 -16.04 -12.49 5.69
N GLU A 54 -16.91 -13.50 5.77
CA GLU A 54 -16.96 -14.59 4.78
C GLU A 54 -17.51 -14.03 3.45
N MET A 55 -16.74 -14.18 2.38
CA MET A 55 -17.09 -13.63 1.07
C MET A 55 -17.43 -14.75 0.09
N ASN A 56 -18.54 -14.57 -0.62
CA ASN A 56 -18.97 -15.47 -1.68
C ASN A 56 -18.74 -14.88 -3.09
N ASP A 57 -18.18 -13.67 -3.17
CA ASP A 57 -17.89 -12.92 -4.39
C ASP A 57 -16.47 -12.33 -4.38
N TRP A 58 -16.16 -11.48 -5.37
CA TRP A 58 -14.85 -10.85 -5.52
C TRP A 58 -14.62 -9.62 -4.62
N GLY A 59 -15.64 -9.14 -3.92
CA GLY A 59 -15.52 -7.98 -3.04
C GLY A 59 -15.35 -6.62 -3.73
N ILE A 60 -14.85 -5.67 -2.94
CA ILE A 60 -14.52 -4.31 -3.38
C ILE A 60 -13.26 -4.37 -4.25
N ALA A 61 -13.33 -3.80 -5.44
CA ALA A 61 -12.15 -3.62 -6.29
C ALA A 61 -11.15 -2.68 -5.60
N GLY A 62 -9.91 -3.14 -5.45
CA GLY A 62 -8.87 -2.36 -4.79
C GLY A 62 -8.21 -1.34 -5.70
N PRO A 63 -7.46 -0.39 -5.11
CA PRO A 63 -6.74 0.63 -5.86
C PRO A 63 -5.61 0.03 -6.70
N VAL A 64 -5.25 0.75 -7.75
CA VAL A 64 -3.99 0.59 -8.48
C VAL A 64 -3.03 1.70 -8.07
N PHE A 65 -1.83 1.33 -7.66
CA PHE A 65 -0.74 2.22 -7.31
C PHE A 65 0.29 2.26 -8.43
N GLY A 66 0.68 3.46 -8.85
CA GLY A 66 1.83 3.67 -9.72
C GLY A 66 1.66 4.84 -10.69
N PRO A 67 2.59 5.00 -11.65
CA PRO A 67 3.76 4.15 -11.90
C PRO A 67 4.72 4.04 -10.70
N LEU A 68 5.30 2.86 -10.48
CA LEU A 68 6.24 2.58 -9.41
C LEU A 68 7.68 2.49 -9.93
N SER A 69 8.62 3.06 -9.16
CA SER A 69 10.07 2.84 -9.36
C SER A 69 10.60 1.67 -8.55
N HIS A 70 9.93 1.34 -7.44
CA HIS A 70 10.39 0.31 -6.50
C HIS A 70 9.22 -0.34 -5.76
N TYR A 71 9.36 -1.65 -5.51
CA TYR A 71 8.52 -2.46 -4.64
C TYR A 71 9.45 -3.32 -3.78
N ALA A 72 9.23 -3.31 -2.47
CA ALA A 72 9.88 -4.23 -1.54
C ALA A 72 8.87 -4.77 -0.54
N MET A 73 8.99 -6.05 -0.23
CA MET A 73 8.23 -6.71 0.82
C MET A 73 9.17 -7.29 1.86
N THR A 74 8.86 -7.08 3.13
CA THR A 74 9.64 -7.59 4.25
C THR A 74 8.74 -8.44 5.14
N TYR A 75 9.16 -9.69 5.36
CA TYR A 75 8.47 -10.69 6.21
C TYR A 75 6.98 -10.88 5.89
N CYS A 76 6.59 -10.71 4.63
CA CYS A 76 5.20 -10.78 4.16
C CYS A 76 4.21 -9.81 4.84
N GLY A 77 4.67 -8.89 5.71
CA GLY A 77 3.79 -8.04 6.51
C GLY A 77 3.96 -6.54 6.25
N ASN A 78 5.08 -6.14 5.66
CA ASN A 78 5.35 -4.73 5.35
C ASN A 78 5.73 -4.60 3.88
N ILE A 79 4.91 -3.86 3.13
CA ILE A 79 5.17 -3.54 1.74
C ILE A 79 5.56 -2.06 1.66
N ARG A 80 6.67 -1.79 0.98
CA ARG A 80 7.14 -0.45 0.65
C ARG A 80 7.09 -0.25 -0.84
N ILE A 81 6.45 0.83 -1.27
CA ILE A 81 6.38 1.23 -2.67
C ILE A 81 6.84 2.66 -2.84
N HIS A 82 7.58 2.92 -3.92
CA HIS A 82 8.00 4.26 -4.32
C HIS A 82 7.39 4.61 -5.67
N ALA A 83 6.83 5.82 -5.77
CA ALA A 83 6.37 6.36 -7.04
C ALA A 83 7.56 6.51 -8.01
N GLU A 84 7.28 6.45 -9.32
CA GLU A 84 8.29 6.83 -10.32
C GLU A 84 8.58 8.33 -10.29
N THR A 85 7.56 9.14 -10.06
CA THR A 85 7.69 10.59 -9.94
C THR A 85 7.67 10.99 -8.48
N GLY A 86 8.83 11.41 -7.97
CA GLY A 86 8.98 12.02 -6.65
C GLY A 86 9.89 11.23 -5.71
N GLN A 87 9.79 11.49 -4.41
CA GLN A 87 10.60 10.86 -3.35
C GLN A 87 9.71 10.17 -2.30
N GLU A 88 8.44 9.97 -2.63
CA GLU A 88 7.42 9.48 -1.73
C GLU A 88 7.55 7.97 -1.52
N GLU A 89 7.55 7.56 -0.25
CA GLU A 89 7.49 6.17 0.17
C GLU A 89 6.13 5.91 0.82
N VAL A 90 5.38 4.95 0.28
CA VAL A 90 4.13 4.48 0.87
C VAL A 90 4.35 3.11 1.49
N TRP A 91 3.86 2.96 2.71
CA TRP A 91 3.84 1.70 3.44
C TRP A 91 2.44 1.12 3.40
N LEU A 92 2.30 -0.05 2.78
CA LEU A 92 1.09 -0.85 2.93
C LEU A 92 1.37 -1.85 4.04
N VAL A 93 0.54 -1.80 5.08
CA VAL A 93 0.66 -2.64 6.28
C VAL A 93 -0.29 -3.81 6.14
N ALA A 94 0.23 -5.01 6.38
CA ALA A 94 -0.62 -6.17 6.54
C ALA A 94 -1.23 -6.19 7.96
N ALA A 95 -2.53 -6.39 8.05
CA ALA A 95 -3.20 -6.85 9.26
C ALA A 95 -3.52 -8.34 9.07
N ASP A 96 -2.82 -9.17 9.82
CA ASP A 96 -2.79 -10.63 9.63
C ASP A 96 -2.36 -11.00 8.20
N ASP A 97 -3.24 -11.63 7.42
CA ASP A 97 -2.99 -12.06 6.05
C ASP A 97 -3.51 -11.07 4.99
N MET A 98 -4.00 -9.89 5.40
CA MET A 98 -4.63 -8.90 4.52
C MET A 98 -3.92 -7.56 4.51
N ILE A 99 -3.95 -6.86 3.39
CA ILE A 99 -3.44 -5.49 3.28
C ILE A 99 -4.52 -4.50 3.68
N GLN A 100 -4.21 -3.59 4.59
CA GLN A 100 -5.10 -2.49 4.94
C GLN A 100 -4.88 -1.28 4.04
N TRP A 101 -5.96 -0.76 3.48
CA TRP A 101 -5.95 0.50 2.74
C TRP A 101 -7.32 1.19 2.77
N ASP A 102 -7.34 2.48 3.10
CA ASP A 102 -8.54 3.34 3.10
C ASP A 102 -9.77 2.71 3.78
N GLY A 103 -9.56 2.15 4.98
CA GLY A 103 -10.60 1.48 5.77
C GLY A 103 -11.05 0.11 5.24
N CYS A 104 -10.43 -0.39 4.17
CA CYS A 104 -10.69 -1.72 3.60
C CYS A 104 -9.52 -2.68 3.84
N PHE A 105 -9.82 -3.97 3.80
CA PHE A 105 -8.89 -5.08 3.94
C PHE A 105 -8.87 -5.87 2.63
N TYR A 106 -7.71 -6.07 2.04
CA TYR A 106 -7.54 -6.72 0.73
C TYR A 106 -6.81 -8.05 0.89
N GLY A 107 -7.39 -9.11 0.35
CA GLY A 107 -6.85 -10.46 0.46
C GLY A 107 -5.66 -10.72 -0.46
N ASP A 108 -5.66 -10.11 -1.66
CA ASP A 108 -4.64 -10.36 -2.67
C ASP A 108 -4.02 -9.06 -3.20
N LEU A 109 -2.81 -9.21 -3.73
CA LEU A 109 -2.10 -8.17 -4.46
C LEU A 109 -1.45 -8.74 -5.73
N ALA A 110 -1.30 -7.89 -6.74
CA ALA A 110 -0.44 -8.16 -7.88
C ALA A 110 0.52 -7.00 -8.11
N VAL A 111 1.80 -7.32 -8.34
CA VAL A 111 2.78 -6.39 -8.89
C VAL A 111 3.01 -6.77 -10.35
N PHE A 112 2.81 -5.83 -11.26
CA PHE A 112 2.82 -6.12 -12.69
C PHE A 112 3.38 -4.98 -13.51
N VAL A 113 3.83 -5.31 -14.72
CA VAL A 113 4.18 -4.32 -15.75
C VAL A 113 2.99 -4.20 -16.69
N ALA A 114 2.50 -2.97 -16.89
CA ALA A 114 1.32 -2.74 -17.72
C ALA A 114 1.57 -3.11 -19.19
N GLY A 115 0.63 -3.86 -19.76
CA GLY A 115 0.55 -4.15 -21.19
C GLY A 115 -0.07 -3.01 -21.99
N ALA A 116 -0.22 -3.21 -23.31
CA ALA A 116 -0.96 -2.28 -24.14
C ALA A 116 -2.46 -2.32 -23.79
N ASN A 117 -3.03 -1.15 -23.47
CA ASN A 117 -4.44 -0.98 -23.07
C ASN A 117 -4.81 -1.58 -21.71
N GLU A 118 -3.84 -1.85 -20.84
CA GLU A 118 -4.16 -2.20 -19.44
C GLU A 118 -4.84 -1.00 -18.77
N GLU A 119 -5.96 -1.24 -18.11
CA GLU A 119 -6.75 -0.23 -17.41
C GLU A 119 -6.55 -0.39 -15.90
N ALA A 120 -6.59 0.72 -15.15
CA ALA A 120 -6.54 0.74 -13.69
C ALA A 120 -7.82 0.20 -13.05
#